data_AF-A0A0F9FJJ0-F1
#
_entry.id   AF-A0A0F9FJJ0-F1
#
_cell.length_a   1.000
_cell.length_b   1.000
_cell.length_c   1.000
_cell.angle_alpha   90.00
_cell.angle_beta   90.00
_cell.angle_gamma   90.00
#
_symmetry.space_group_name_H-M   'P 1'
#
loop_
_entity.id
_entity.type
_entity.pdbx_description
1 polymer ?
#
loop_
_entity_poly.entity_id
_entity_poly.type
_entity_poly.pdbx_seq_one_letter_code
_entity_poly.pdbx_strand_id
1 'polypeptide(L)'
;MAQTNETTTEMEVLPAETQAERQVIARGAAPPDALTEFGKLDIGIKHATEIANQLKGVITERGLAVAMGRSEYLVVEAWVTCGMMVGVSPKTEWTQEVRHPSTGDLEGYKARVQAIRMANGTVIGAAESSCHFDEQNKRRDSGELYERWMEHGRPNRHAAMSMAQCVPLDAEILTRRGFMRYDKLEVGEPVLAYDLQKDETVWTPLKAASIFHNQPTVELRSRSFHAQVTAEHTWPVRRPAGKNQLLRKTSELKPSDSLVIAAHCSESISSLHEKDAAILGWIITDGWFGQPRRGGIRSHIDQSNPKYIGELRYLLEGDYTSETVTKPDPEHLAPNGRPWGIADCYRWSLSAAASRRIFDAAGVREKADLPRLACELTPRARAAMLDSMLKADGHEIRGGGTWRFGKRNQQ
;
A
#
# COMPACT_ATOMS: atom_id res chain seq x y z
N MET A 1 -44.24 -9.36 48.36
CA MET A 1 -45.07 -9.49 47.15
C MET A 1 -44.30 -8.89 45.99
N ALA A 2 -43.52 -9.70 45.30
CA ALA A 2 -42.76 -9.28 44.12
C ALA A 2 -43.53 -9.77 42.89
N GLN A 3 -44.10 -8.84 42.13
CA GLN A 3 -44.71 -9.12 40.83
C GLN A 3 -43.63 -8.96 39.76
N THR A 4 -43.26 -10.07 39.15
CA THR A 4 -42.48 -10.14 37.92
C THR A 4 -43.41 -9.84 36.75
N ASN A 5 -43.20 -8.70 36.08
CA ASN A 5 -43.81 -8.42 34.79
C ASN A 5 -42.96 -9.09 33.69
N GLU A 6 -43.52 -10.12 33.07
CA GLU A 6 -43.05 -10.68 31.81
C GLU A 6 -43.50 -9.77 30.67
N THR A 7 -42.55 -9.23 29.90
CA THR A 7 -42.83 -8.50 28.67
C THR A 7 -42.54 -9.43 27.49
N THR A 8 -43.60 -9.94 26.89
CA THR A 8 -43.59 -10.72 25.64
C THR A 8 -43.36 -9.76 24.48
N THR A 9 -42.22 -9.90 23.78
CA THR A 9 -41.96 -9.16 22.53
C THR A 9 -42.33 -10.05 21.35
N GLU A 10 -43.46 -9.77 20.72
CA GLU A 10 -43.84 -10.36 19.44
C GLU A 10 -42.91 -9.83 18.33
N MET A 11 -42.24 -10.75 17.62
CA MET A 11 -41.47 -10.47 16.42
C MET A 11 -42.41 -10.51 15.20
N GLU A 12 -42.71 -9.34 14.64
CA GLU A 12 -43.40 -9.20 13.37
C GLU A 12 -42.45 -9.49 12.21
N VAL A 13 -42.72 -10.55 11.46
CA VAL A 13 -41.94 -10.97 10.27
C VAL A 13 -42.47 -10.23 9.05
N LEU A 14 -41.68 -9.29 8.52
CA LEU A 14 -41.94 -8.64 7.24
C LEU A 14 -41.61 -9.59 6.06
N PRO A 15 -42.43 -9.64 4.99
CA PRO A 15 -42.23 -10.55 3.88
C PRO A 15 -41.04 -10.13 2.99
N ALA A 16 -40.36 -11.14 2.45
CA ALA A 16 -39.21 -10.98 1.57
C ALA A 16 -39.58 -10.28 0.26
N GLU A 17 -39.06 -9.08 0.04
CA GLU A 17 -39.12 -8.41 -1.25
C GLU A 17 -38.15 -9.07 -2.25
N THR A 18 -38.72 -9.31 -3.43
CA THR A 18 -38.15 -9.90 -4.64
C THR A 18 -36.86 -9.22 -5.11
N GLN A 19 -35.81 -10.03 -5.31
CA GLN A 19 -34.56 -9.63 -5.95
C GLN A 19 -34.77 -9.33 -7.44
N ALA A 20 -34.92 -8.06 -7.78
CA ALA A 20 -34.80 -7.57 -9.15
C ALA A 20 -33.34 -7.17 -9.44
N GLU A 21 -32.72 -7.94 -10.34
CA GLU A 21 -31.62 -7.61 -11.25
C GLU A 21 -30.57 -6.57 -10.81
N ARG A 22 -29.54 -7.05 -10.11
CA ARG A 22 -28.19 -6.45 -10.19
C ARG A 22 -27.48 -7.03 -11.40
N GLN A 23 -27.28 -6.21 -12.44
CA GLN A 23 -26.36 -6.52 -13.53
C GLN A 23 -24.95 -6.69 -12.97
N VAL A 24 -24.53 -7.95 -12.89
CA VAL A 24 -23.14 -8.34 -12.66
C VAL A 24 -22.37 -8.07 -13.95
N ILE A 25 -21.57 -7.02 -13.97
CA ILE A 25 -20.51 -6.89 -14.98
C ILE A 25 -19.54 -8.03 -14.71
N ALA A 26 -19.55 -9.04 -15.60
CA ALA A 26 -18.74 -10.23 -15.50
C ALA A 26 -17.26 -9.85 -15.34
N ARG A 27 -16.67 -10.23 -14.20
CA ARG A 27 -15.22 -10.41 -14.09
C ARG A 27 -14.80 -11.29 -15.26
N GLY A 28 -13.80 -10.85 -16.02
CA GLY A 28 -13.19 -11.68 -17.06
C GLY A 28 -12.95 -13.08 -16.51
N ALA A 29 -13.44 -14.08 -17.24
CA ALA A 29 -13.44 -15.47 -16.79
C ALA A 29 -12.05 -15.86 -16.26
N ALA A 30 -12.02 -16.54 -15.11
CA ALA A 30 -10.83 -17.28 -14.72
C ALA A 30 -10.38 -18.13 -15.93
N PRO A 31 -9.06 -18.31 -16.15
CA PRO A 31 -8.60 -19.18 -17.22
C PRO A 31 -9.34 -20.52 -17.14
N PRO A 32 -9.83 -21.05 -18.28
CA PRO A 32 -10.66 -22.25 -18.28
C PRO A 32 -9.93 -23.37 -17.52
N ASP A 33 -10.66 -24.02 -16.62
CA ASP A 33 -10.18 -25.16 -15.85
C ASP A 33 -9.99 -26.35 -16.81
N ALA A 34 -8.82 -26.45 -17.43
CA ALA A 34 -8.49 -27.53 -18.36
C ALA A 34 -8.55 -28.92 -17.69
N LEU A 35 -8.68 -28.97 -16.35
CA LEU A 35 -8.74 -30.18 -15.55
C LEU A 35 -10.17 -30.68 -15.27
N THR A 36 -11.22 -30.05 -15.81
CA THR A 36 -12.61 -30.49 -15.53
C THR A 36 -13.04 -31.74 -16.31
N GLU A 37 -12.34 -32.14 -17.37
CA GLU A 37 -12.75 -33.26 -18.26
C GLU A 37 -12.01 -34.61 -18.04
N PHE A 38 -11.27 -34.78 -16.95
CA PHE A 38 -10.48 -36.00 -16.70
C PHE A 38 -11.30 -37.29 -16.42
N GLY A 39 -12.63 -37.25 -16.55
CA GLY A 39 -13.55 -38.35 -16.24
C GLY A 39 -13.59 -39.53 -17.24
N LYS A 40 -12.91 -39.46 -18.38
CA LYS A 40 -12.81 -40.57 -19.36
C LYS A 40 -11.34 -40.90 -19.62
N LEU A 41 -10.87 -42.04 -19.11
CA LEU A 41 -9.46 -42.41 -18.97
C LEU A 41 -8.61 -42.25 -20.25
N ASP A 42 -9.15 -42.64 -21.42
CA ASP A 42 -8.44 -42.55 -22.71
C ASP A 42 -8.45 -41.16 -23.35
N ILE A 43 -9.48 -40.35 -23.06
CA ILE A 43 -9.58 -38.96 -23.54
C ILE A 43 -8.68 -38.06 -22.70
N GLY A 44 -8.59 -38.32 -21.40
CA GLY A 44 -7.74 -37.57 -20.46
C GLY A 44 -6.25 -37.66 -20.79
N ILE A 45 -5.73 -38.83 -21.19
CA ILE A 45 -4.29 -38.98 -21.50
C ILE A 45 -3.91 -38.25 -22.78
N LYS A 46 -4.70 -38.36 -23.85
CA LYS A 46 -4.43 -37.65 -25.12
C LYS A 46 -4.49 -36.14 -24.92
N HIS A 47 -5.50 -35.66 -24.23
CA HIS A 47 -5.65 -34.23 -23.94
C HIS A 47 -4.54 -33.71 -23.01
N ALA A 48 -4.20 -34.45 -21.96
CA ALA A 48 -3.05 -34.10 -21.10
C ALA A 48 -1.73 -34.09 -21.87
N THR A 49 -1.54 -35.00 -22.82
CA THR A 49 -0.36 -35.04 -23.69
C THR A 49 -0.29 -33.80 -24.59
N GLU A 50 -1.42 -33.39 -25.16
CA GLU A 50 -1.50 -32.18 -25.98
C GLU A 50 -1.18 -30.92 -25.18
N ILE A 51 -1.77 -30.78 -23.99
CA ILE A 51 -1.47 -29.70 -23.05
C ILE A 51 0.02 -29.71 -22.69
N ALA A 52 0.59 -30.87 -22.35
CA ALA A 52 2.00 -31.00 -22.00
C ALA A 52 2.93 -30.58 -23.15
N ASN A 53 2.59 -30.93 -24.40
CA ASN A 53 3.37 -30.53 -25.58
C ASN A 53 3.31 -29.00 -25.80
N GLN A 54 2.14 -28.38 -25.61
CA GLN A 54 1.99 -26.93 -25.70
C GLN A 54 2.78 -26.21 -24.59
N LEU A 55 2.67 -26.71 -23.35
CA LEU A 55 3.42 -26.18 -22.20
C LEU A 55 4.94 -26.32 -22.41
N LYS A 56 5.40 -27.43 -22.99
CA LYS A 56 6.81 -27.62 -23.34
C LYS A 56 7.29 -26.54 -24.31
N GLY A 57 6.48 -26.16 -25.30
CA GLY A 57 6.79 -25.05 -26.20
C GLY A 57 7.05 -23.74 -25.45
N VAL A 58 6.21 -23.42 -24.47
CA VAL A 58 6.37 -22.23 -23.62
C VAL A 58 7.64 -22.29 -22.77
N ILE A 59 7.94 -23.46 -22.19
CA ILE A 59 9.18 -23.67 -21.42
C ILE A 59 10.42 -23.41 -22.27
N THR A 60 10.45 -23.97 -23.48
CA THR A 60 11.58 -23.81 -24.41
C THR A 60 11.73 -22.37 -24.88
N GLU A 61 10.65 -21.71 -25.27
CA GLU A 61 10.67 -20.31 -25.72
C GLU A 61 11.18 -19.36 -24.62
N ARG A 62 10.82 -19.64 -23.37
CA ARG A 62 11.19 -18.82 -22.20
C ARG A 62 12.53 -19.20 -21.57
N GLY A 63 13.20 -20.23 -22.07
CA GLY A 63 14.46 -20.71 -21.50
C GLY A 63 14.33 -21.22 -20.05
N LEU A 64 13.19 -21.82 -19.70
CA LEU A 64 12.88 -22.27 -18.34
C LEU A 64 13.31 -23.73 -18.07
N ALA A 65 14.33 -24.19 -18.79
CA ALA A 65 14.92 -25.50 -18.62
C ALA A 65 16.44 -25.40 -18.61
N VAL A 66 17.07 -26.22 -17.77
CA VAL A 66 18.52 -26.27 -17.63
C VAL A 66 19.00 -27.66 -18.05
N ALA A 67 19.89 -27.70 -19.03
CA ALA A 67 20.57 -28.93 -19.42
C ALA A 67 21.63 -29.28 -18.37
N MET A 68 21.52 -30.47 -17.76
CA MET A 68 22.54 -31.01 -16.86
C MET A 68 22.96 -32.40 -17.37
N GLY A 69 24.10 -32.44 -18.05
CA GLY A 69 24.62 -33.66 -18.67
C GLY A 69 23.79 -34.08 -19.88
N ARG A 70 23.18 -35.27 -19.83
CA ARG A 70 22.34 -35.82 -20.91
C ARG A 70 20.85 -35.55 -20.73
N SER A 71 20.47 -34.88 -19.64
CA SER A 71 19.08 -34.67 -19.27
C SER A 71 18.76 -33.19 -19.15
N GLU A 72 17.53 -32.84 -19.46
CA GLU A 72 16.97 -31.50 -19.32
C GLU A 72 16.09 -31.45 -18.06
N TYR A 73 16.30 -30.46 -17.22
CA TYR A 73 15.56 -30.28 -15.96
C TYR A 73 14.82 -28.96 -15.97
N LEU A 74 13.55 -28.98 -15.58
CA LEU A 74 12.73 -27.77 -15.45
C LEU A 74 13.14 -27.00 -14.19
N VAL A 75 13.25 -25.68 -14.32
CA VAL A 75 13.40 -24.81 -13.14
C VAL A 75 12.07 -24.68 -12.40
N VAL A 76 12.09 -24.18 -11.17
CA VAL A 76 10.87 -24.01 -10.36
C VAL A 76 9.87 -23.11 -11.07
N GLU A 77 10.35 -22.05 -11.72
CA GLU A 77 9.54 -21.12 -12.51
C GLU A 77 8.79 -21.82 -13.64
N ALA A 78 9.40 -22.82 -14.30
CA ALA A 78 8.69 -23.63 -15.31
C ALA A 78 7.51 -24.36 -14.70
N TRP A 79 7.69 -25.00 -13.54
CA TRP A 79 6.60 -25.72 -12.86
C TRP A 79 5.47 -24.78 -12.43
N VAL A 80 5.80 -23.61 -11.88
CA VAL A 80 4.81 -22.61 -11.47
C VAL A 80 4.05 -22.06 -12.67
N THR A 81 4.75 -21.69 -13.74
CA THR A 81 4.14 -21.18 -14.97
C THR A 81 3.21 -22.22 -15.60
N CYS A 82 3.63 -23.48 -15.71
CA CYS A 82 2.79 -24.56 -16.22
C CYS A 82 1.54 -24.76 -15.38
N GLY A 83 1.67 -24.77 -14.05
CA GLY A 83 0.54 -24.86 -13.13
C GLY A 83 -0.47 -23.75 -13.36
N MET A 84 -0.01 -22.49 -13.41
CA MET A 84 -0.89 -21.34 -13.58
C MET A 84 -1.66 -21.37 -14.90
N MET A 85 -1.04 -21.86 -15.98
CA MET A 85 -1.69 -22.00 -17.29
C MET A 85 -2.81 -23.04 -17.30
N VAL A 86 -2.75 -24.04 -16.42
CA VAL A 86 -3.82 -25.06 -16.24
C VAL A 86 -4.73 -24.78 -15.04
N GLY A 87 -4.65 -23.57 -14.46
CA GLY A 87 -5.52 -23.15 -13.35
C GLY A 87 -5.14 -23.73 -11.99
N VAL A 88 -3.88 -24.15 -11.80
CA VAL A 88 -3.35 -24.70 -10.54
C VAL A 88 -2.24 -23.81 -10.00
N SER A 89 -2.25 -23.52 -8.71
CA SER A 89 -1.20 -22.73 -8.05
C SER A 89 -0.61 -23.49 -6.86
N PRO A 90 0.70 -23.41 -6.60
CA PRO A 90 1.26 -23.93 -5.37
C PRO A 90 0.98 -22.98 -4.20
N LYS A 91 0.65 -23.55 -3.05
CA LYS A 91 0.51 -22.85 -1.77
C LYS A 91 1.37 -23.56 -0.73
N THR A 92 2.39 -22.89 -0.22
CA THR A 92 3.18 -23.42 0.90
C THR A 92 2.30 -23.49 2.13
N GLU A 93 2.15 -24.69 2.68
CA GLU A 93 1.40 -24.93 3.92
C GLU A 93 2.29 -24.65 5.13
N TRP A 94 3.51 -25.18 5.11
CA TRP A 94 4.51 -24.91 6.13
C TRP A 94 5.92 -25.19 5.62
N THR A 95 6.90 -24.61 6.32
CA THR A 95 8.32 -24.93 6.22
C THR A 95 8.85 -25.12 7.64
N GLN A 96 9.64 -26.16 7.87
CA GLN A 96 10.18 -26.54 9.16
C GLN A 96 11.69 -26.77 9.06
N GLU A 97 12.42 -26.31 10.07
CA GLU A 97 13.83 -26.64 10.26
C GLU A 97 13.95 -28.11 10.67
N VAL A 98 14.86 -28.84 10.01
CA VAL A 98 15.27 -30.17 10.44
C VAL A 98 16.56 -30.00 11.24
N ARG A 99 16.53 -30.44 12.50
CA ARG A 99 17.66 -30.29 13.44
C ARG A 99 18.12 -31.65 13.93
N HIS A 100 19.43 -31.79 14.08
CA HIS A 100 20.05 -33.01 14.60
C HIS A 100 19.50 -33.29 16.01
N PRO A 101 18.94 -34.48 16.29
CA PRO A 101 18.24 -34.75 17.55
C PRO A 101 19.08 -34.59 18.82
N SER A 102 20.38 -34.89 18.75
CA SER A 102 21.29 -34.79 19.90
C SER A 102 22.08 -33.48 20.01
N THR A 103 22.50 -32.86 18.91
CA THR A 103 23.33 -31.64 18.95
C THR A 103 22.49 -30.36 18.80
N GLY A 104 21.27 -30.46 18.26
CA GLY A 104 20.40 -29.32 17.96
C GLY A 104 20.84 -28.51 16.73
N ASP A 105 21.90 -28.94 16.05
CA ASP A 105 22.42 -28.30 14.84
C ASP A 105 21.40 -28.36 13.71
N LEU A 106 21.36 -27.33 12.86
CA LEU A 106 20.47 -27.31 11.71
C LEU A 106 21.01 -28.23 10.62
N GLU A 107 20.27 -29.27 10.26
CA GLU A 107 20.62 -30.27 9.24
C GLU A 107 19.94 -30.02 7.90
N GLY A 108 18.87 -29.25 7.87
CA GLY A 108 18.14 -29.00 6.63
C GLY A 108 16.80 -28.32 6.85
N TYR A 109 15.97 -28.36 5.81
CA TYR A 109 14.61 -27.87 5.85
C TYR A 109 13.66 -28.89 5.22
N LYS A 110 12.47 -29.02 5.81
CA LYS A 110 11.35 -29.74 5.22
C LYS A 110 10.24 -28.74 4.90
N ALA A 111 9.59 -28.89 3.75
CA ALA A 111 8.45 -28.07 3.38
C ALA A 111 7.30 -28.95 2.91
N ARG A 112 6.07 -28.48 3.15
CA ARG A 112 4.85 -29.04 2.58
C ARG A 112 4.19 -28.00 1.69
N VAL A 113 3.89 -28.39 0.47
CA VAL A 113 3.24 -27.54 -0.54
C VAL A 113 1.97 -28.22 -1.01
N GLN A 114 0.88 -27.45 -1.02
CA GLN A 114 -0.41 -27.85 -1.56
C GLN A 114 -0.54 -27.33 -3.00
N ALA A 115 -1.04 -28.16 -3.91
CA ALA A 115 -1.55 -27.72 -5.19
C ALA A 115 -3.01 -27.31 -5.01
N ILE A 116 -3.33 -26.04 -5.30
CA ILE A 116 -4.67 -25.48 -5.17
C ILE A 116 -5.25 -25.12 -6.54
N ARG A 117 -6.53 -25.42 -6.76
CA ARG A 117 -7.26 -24.95 -7.94
C ARG A 117 -7.55 -23.46 -7.80
N MET A 118 -7.12 -22.66 -8.76
CA MET A 118 -7.24 -21.20 -8.70
C MET A 118 -8.68 -20.71 -8.70
N ALA A 119 -9.60 -21.44 -9.35
CA ALA A 119 -11.00 -21.06 -9.47
C ALA A 119 -11.75 -21.00 -8.13
N ASN A 120 -11.43 -21.89 -7.18
CA ASN A 120 -12.19 -22.06 -5.94
C ASN A 120 -11.33 -22.32 -4.70
N GLY A 121 -10.01 -22.29 -4.82
CA GLY A 121 -9.07 -22.54 -3.72
C GLY A 121 -9.05 -23.99 -3.21
N THR A 122 -9.70 -24.93 -3.89
CA THR A 122 -9.75 -26.34 -3.45
C THR A 122 -8.37 -26.97 -3.57
N VAL A 123 -7.92 -27.65 -2.51
CA VAL A 123 -6.68 -28.44 -2.53
C VAL A 123 -6.90 -29.69 -3.37
N ILE A 124 -6.12 -29.85 -4.42
CA ILE A 124 -6.18 -31.00 -5.34
C ILE A 124 -5.03 -31.98 -5.13
N GLY A 125 -4.00 -31.58 -4.37
CA GLY A 125 -2.88 -32.43 -4.00
C GLY A 125 -1.95 -31.74 -3.01
N ALA A 126 -1.06 -32.50 -2.39
CA ALA A 126 0.00 -31.96 -1.56
C ALA A 126 1.25 -32.85 -1.66
N ALA A 127 2.42 -32.23 -1.57
CA ALA A 127 3.70 -32.91 -1.53
C ALA A 127 4.56 -32.37 -0.39
N GLU A 128 5.36 -33.25 0.19
CA GLU A 128 6.38 -32.90 1.16
C GLU A 128 7.75 -33.22 0.58
N SER A 129 8.71 -32.32 0.78
CA SER A 129 10.09 -32.56 0.43
C SER A 129 11.00 -32.03 1.53
N SER A 130 12.12 -32.71 1.75
CA SER A 130 13.19 -32.27 2.64
C SER A 130 14.48 -32.13 1.86
N CYS A 131 15.23 -31.06 2.16
CA CYS A 131 16.57 -30.85 1.67
C CYS A 131 17.51 -30.83 2.88
N HIS A 132 18.41 -31.80 2.96
CA HIS A 132 19.44 -31.87 4.00
C HIS A 132 20.77 -31.32 3.49
N PHE A 133 21.62 -30.83 4.39
CA PHE A 133 22.92 -30.24 4.06
C PHE A 133 24.02 -31.28 3.84
N ASP A 134 23.77 -32.55 4.17
CA ASP A 134 24.72 -33.66 4.15
C ASP A 134 24.72 -34.45 2.82
N GLU A 135 24.16 -33.91 1.74
CA GLU A 135 24.24 -34.52 0.41
C GLU A 135 25.69 -34.56 -0.12
N GLN A 136 26.36 -35.68 0.13
CA GLN A 136 27.70 -35.98 -0.38
C GLN A 136 27.63 -36.37 -1.87
N ASN A 137 28.39 -35.67 -2.71
CA ASN A 137 28.54 -36.00 -4.12
C ASN A 137 29.94 -36.55 -4.40
N LYS A 138 30.08 -37.42 -5.41
CA LYS A 138 31.40 -37.87 -5.89
C LYS A 138 31.86 -37.03 -7.06
N ARG A 139 33.08 -36.50 -6.98
CA ARG A 139 33.76 -35.89 -8.13
C ARG A 139 33.98 -36.92 -9.23
N ARG A 140 33.62 -36.59 -10.46
CA ARG A 140 33.71 -37.53 -11.61
C ARG A 140 35.14 -37.87 -12.02
N ASP A 141 36.07 -36.98 -11.72
CA ASP A 141 37.49 -37.01 -12.08
C ASP A 141 38.37 -37.64 -11.00
N SER A 142 38.16 -37.32 -9.72
CA SER A 142 38.98 -37.85 -8.61
C SER A 142 38.31 -38.98 -7.81
N GLY A 143 37.00 -39.19 -7.95
CA GLY A 143 36.23 -40.12 -7.13
C GLY A 143 36.07 -39.69 -5.66
N GLU A 144 36.62 -38.53 -5.30
CA GLU A 144 36.58 -37.93 -3.96
C GLU A 144 35.15 -37.50 -3.62
N LEU A 145 34.72 -37.84 -2.40
CA LEU A 145 33.47 -37.36 -1.83
C LEU A 145 33.66 -35.90 -1.45
N TYR A 146 32.78 -35.04 -1.97
CA TYR A 146 32.74 -33.64 -1.60
C TYR A 146 31.31 -33.24 -1.25
N GLU A 147 31.19 -32.38 -0.24
CA GLU A 147 29.93 -31.73 0.06
C GLU A 147 29.74 -30.60 -0.95
N ARG A 148 28.79 -30.78 -1.86
CA ARG A 148 28.49 -29.83 -2.95
C ARG A 148 28.25 -28.40 -2.45
N TRP A 149 27.76 -28.29 -1.22
CA TRP A 149 27.42 -27.05 -0.54
C TRP A 149 28.63 -26.33 0.07
N MET A 150 29.81 -26.94 0.15
CA MET A 150 31.02 -26.31 0.68
C MET A 150 31.84 -25.57 -0.39
N GLU A 151 31.81 -26.02 -1.66
CA GLU A 151 32.55 -25.34 -2.74
C GLU A 151 31.96 -23.98 -3.15
N HIS A 152 30.65 -23.81 -3.02
CA HIS A 152 29.97 -22.55 -3.38
C HIS A 152 29.76 -21.61 -2.18
N GLY A 153 30.38 -21.92 -1.03
CA GLY A 153 29.93 -21.41 0.26
C GLY A 153 28.56 -22.00 0.60
N ARG A 154 28.28 -22.22 1.90
CA ARG A 154 26.97 -22.68 2.39
C ARG A 154 25.85 -22.05 1.56
N PRO A 155 24.80 -22.79 1.13
CA PRO A 155 23.71 -22.23 0.34
C PRO A 155 23.29 -20.97 1.06
N ASN A 156 23.58 -19.86 0.39
CA ASN A 156 23.63 -18.57 1.04
C ASN A 156 22.24 -18.43 1.64
N ARG A 157 22.13 -18.18 2.95
CA ARG A 157 20.84 -17.85 3.60
C ARG A 157 20.09 -16.83 2.73
N HIS A 158 20.85 -15.96 2.07
CA HIS A 158 20.47 -15.07 0.97
C HIS A 158 19.64 -15.67 -0.18
N ALA A 159 19.79 -16.92 -0.62
CA ALA A 159 19.04 -17.47 -1.77
C ALA A 159 17.60 -17.91 -1.41
N ALA A 160 17.34 -18.26 -0.15
CA ALA A 160 15.97 -18.40 0.37
C ALA A 160 15.42 -17.05 0.86
N MET A 161 16.30 -16.14 1.27
CA MET A 161 15.97 -14.76 1.66
C MET A 161 15.89 -13.80 0.46
N SER A 162 16.25 -14.24 -0.76
CA SER A 162 16.30 -13.40 -1.98
C SER A 162 14.94 -13.10 -2.59
N MET A 163 13.87 -13.69 -2.05
CA MET A 163 12.50 -13.30 -2.38
C MET A 163 11.93 -12.24 -1.42
N ALA A 164 12.58 -11.97 -0.30
CA ALA A 164 12.09 -11.02 0.69
C ALA A 164 12.47 -9.59 0.26
N GLN A 165 11.74 -9.01 -0.68
CA GLN A 165 11.77 -7.57 -0.97
C GLN A 165 10.95 -6.83 0.08
N CYS A 166 11.44 -6.77 1.32
CA CYS A 166 10.62 -6.44 2.48
C CYS A 166 11.03 -5.13 3.14
N VAL A 167 10.06 -4.59 3.86
CA VAL A 167 10.19 -3.45 4.76
C VAL A 167 9.84 -3.90 6.19
N PRO A 168 10.26 -3.15 7.23
CA PRO A 168 9.86 -3.36 8.62
C PRO A 168 8.34 -3.38 8.81
N LEU A 169 7.87 -4.06 9.86
CA LEU A 169 6.45 -4.24 10.16
C LEU A 169 5.74 -2.97 10.67
N ASP A 170 6.49 -1.94 11.01
CA ASP A 170 6.01 -0.60 11.33
C ASP A 170 5.93 0.32 10.10
N ALA A 171 6.43 -0.12 8.93
CA ALA A 171 6.24 0.61 7.70
C ALA A 171 4.75 0.67 7.30
N GLU A 172 4.36 1.81 6.76
CA GLU A 172 3.00 2.08 6.31
C GLU A 172 2.94 2.16 4.78
N ILE A 173 1.82 1.70 4.23
CA ILE A 173 1.50 1.83 2.81
C ILE A 173 0.28 2.75 2.65
N LEU A 174 0.27 3.53 1.57
CA LEU A 174 -0.83 4.45 1.29
C LEU A 174 -1.98 3.71 0.59
N THR A 175 -3.14 3.69 1.25
CA THR A 175 -4.41 3.16 0.74
C THR A 175 -5.40 4.29 0.50
N ARG A 176 -6.58 3.99 -0.06
CA ARG A 176 -7.69 4.97 -0.13
C ARG A 176 -8.17 5.46 1.24
N ARG A 177 -7.96 4.65 2.29
CA ARG A 177 -8.31 5.01 3.68
C ARG A 177 -7.21 5.83 4.38
N GLY A 178 -6.08 6.08 3.71
CA GLY A 178 -4.90 6.70 4.28
C GLY A 178 -3.76 5.70 4.48
N PHE A 179 -2.77 6.09 5.29
CA PHE A 179 -1.63 5.24 5.63
C PHE A 179 -2.07 4.09 6.53
N MET A 180 -1.69 2.86 6.16
CA MET A 180 -2.06 1.65 6.88
C MET A 180 -0.85 0.72 7.03
N ARG A 181 -0.80 0.00 8.14
CA ARG A 181 0.18 -1.05 8.41
C ARG A 181 -0.30 -2.39 7.86
N TYR A 182 0.64 -3.32 7.67
CA TYR A 182 0.38 -4.63 7.09
C TYR A 182 -0.76 -5.42 7.77
N ASP A 183 -0.96 -5.26 9.08
CA ASP A 183 -1.97 -5.97 9.88
C ASP A 183 -3.39 -5.43 9.69
N LYS A 184 -3.53 -4.28 9.01
CA LYS A 184 -4.81 -3.66 8.69
C LYS A 184 -5.17 -3.74 7.20
N LEU A 185 -4.32 -4.38 6.39
CA LEU A 185 -4.51 -4.50 4.96
C LEU A 185 -5.44 -5.66 4.60
N GLU A 186 -6.22 -5.46 3.55
CA GLU A 186 -7.11 -6.45 2.95
C GLU A 186 -6.65 -6.77 1.52
N VAL A 187 -6.45 -8.05 1.22
CA VAL A 187 -6.10 -8.48 -0.14
C VAL A 187 -7.22 -8.08 -1.10
N GLY A 188 -6.84 -7.42 -2.20
CA GLY A 188 -7.73 -6.86 -3.21
C GLY A 188 -8.00 -5.37 -3.03
N GLU A 189 -7.68 -4.76 -1.89
CA GLU A 189 -7.89 -3.33 -1.70
C GLU A 189 -6.93 -2.49 -2.57
N PRO A 190 -7.33 -1.29 -3.03
CA PRO A 190 -6.45 -0.43 -3.82
C PRO A 190 -5.35 0.21 -2.95
N VAL A 191 -4.10 -0.04 -3.30
CA VAL A 191 -2.92 0.61 -2.74
C VAL A 191 -2.23 1.49 -3.78
N LEU A 192 -1.59 2.57 -3.36
CA LEU A 192 -0.85 3.43 -4.27
C LEU A 192 0.48 2.77 -4.66
N ALA A 193 0.62 2.40 -5.92
CA ALA A 193 1.83 1.79 -6.47
C ALA A 193 2.47 2.70 -7.52
N TYR A 194 3.74 2.49 -7.81
CA TYR A 194 4.46 3.23 -8.84
C TYR A 194 4.53 2.44 -10.16
N ASP A 195 4.11 3.06 -11.26
CA ASP A 195 4.18 2.53 -12.61
C ASP A 195 5.45 3.04 -13.30
N LEU A 196 6.42 2.14 -13.52
CA LEU A 196 7.71 2.47 -14.14
C LEU A 196 7.59 2.93 -15.61
N GLN A 197 6.54 2.52 -16.32
CA GLN A 197 6.36 2.88 -17.72
C GLN A 197 5.79 4.29 -17.85
N LYS A 198 4.89 4.66 -16.94
CA LYS A 198 4.22 5.97 -16.95
C LYS A 198 4.95 7.04 -16.16
N ASP A 199 5.89 6.66 -15.28
CA ASP A 199 6.48 7.58 -14.28
C ASP A 199 5.40 8.24 -13.39
N GLU A 200 4.36 7.47 -13.08
CA GLU A 200 3.20 7.92 -12.31
C GLU A 200 2.85 6.91 -11.22
N THR A 201 2.15 7.38 -10.20
CA THR A 201 1.54 6.53 -9.18
C THR A 201 0.11 6.20 -9.56
N VAL A 202 -0.24 4.91 -9.45
CA VAL A 202 -1.52 4.34 -9.87
C VAL A 202 -2.10 3.47 -8.76
N TRP A 203 -3.43 3.48 -8.64
CA TRP A 203 -4.12 2.63 -7.70
C TRP A 203 -4.14 1.20 -8.20
N THR A 204 -3.53 0.30 -7.44
CA THR A 204 -3.32 -1.10 -7.82
C THR A 204 -3.91 -2.02 -6.76
N PRO A 205 -4.67 -3.07 -7.14
CA PRO A 205 -5.19 -4.02 -6.16
C PRO A 205 -4.04 -4.78 -5.48
N LEU A 206 -4.02 -4.76 -4.15
CA LEU A 206 -3.06 -5.50 -3.34
C LEU A 206 -3.26 -7.01 -3.56
N LYS A 207 -2.24 -7.70 -4.09
CA LYS A 207 -2.36 -9.13 -4.40
C LYS A 207 -2.11 -10.05 -3.20
N ALA A 208 -1.20 -9.66 -2.33
CA ALA A 208 -0.81 -10.40 -1.14
C ALA A 208 0.00 -9.51 -0.19
N ALA A 209 -0.02 -9.84 1.10
CA ALA A 209 0.90 -9.29 2.09
C ALA A 209 1.76 -10.44 2.65
N SER A 210 3.02 -10.51 2.23
CA SER A 210 3.96 -11.55 2.65
C SER A 210 4.75 -11.09 3.87
N ILE A 211 4.66 -11.86 4.97
CA ILE A 211 5.31 -11.54 6.24
C ILE A 211 6.47 -12.50 6.45
N PHE A 212 7.65 -11.95 6.74
CA PHE A 212 8.86 -12.72 7.03
C PHE A 212 9.44 -12.27 8.37
N HIS A 213 9.79 -13.23 9.22
CA HIS A 213 10.40 -12.95 10.52
C HIS A 213 11.93 -12.94 10.41
N ASN A 214 12.57 -12.14 11.29
CA ASN A 214 14.02 -12.10 11.53
C ASN A 214 14.88 -11.92 10.25
N GLN A 215 14.43 -11.08 9.33
CA GLN A 215 15.20 -10.74 8.13
C GLN A 215 16.24 -9.66 8.46
N PRO A 216 17.49 -9.80 8.00
CA PRO A 216 18.49 -8.75 8.10
C PRO A 216 18.09 -7.58 7.21
N THR A 217 18.25 -6.38 7.75
CA THR A 217 17.91 -5.14 7.07
C THR A 217 19.16 -4.27 6.92
N VAL A 218 19.17 -3.47 5.86
CA VAL A 218 20.08 -2.38 5.59
C VAL A 218 19.35 -1.07 5.84
N GLU A 219 20.04 -0.09 6.42
CA GLU A 219 19.53 1.27 6.57
C GLU A 219 20.01 2.14 5.40
N LEU A 220 19.06 2.74 4.68
CA LEU A 220 19.28 3.78 3.69
C LEU A 220 18.99 5.14 4.33
N ARG A 221 19.98 6.03 4.32
CA ARG A 221 19.83 7.36 4.92
C ARG A 221 20.43 8.43 4.03
N SER A 222 19.66 9.48 3.80
CA SER A 222 20.09 10.73 3.19
C SER A 222 19.62 11.91 4.05
N ARG A 223 19.83 13.14 3.58
CA ARG A 223 19.35 14.35 4.27
C ARG A 223 17.82 14.44 4.32
N SER A 224 17.13 13.85 3.34
CA SER A 224 15.68 14.01 3.15
C SER A 224 14.94 12.69 3.01
N PHE A 225 15.62 11.56 3.19
CA PHE A 225 15.05 10.23 3.03
C PHE A 225 15.69 9.27 4.03
N HIS A 226 14.87 8.42 4.60
CA HIS A 226 15.29 7.36 5.51
C HIS A 226 14.40 6.14 5.24
N ALA A 227 15.03 4.97 5.12
CA ALA A 227 14.34 3.70 5.01
C ALA A 227 15.20 2.58 5.58
N GLN A 228 14.59 1.68 6.33
CA GLN A 228 15.20 0.41 6.71
C GLN A 228 14.53 -0.67 5.86
N VAL A 229 15.30 -1.48 5.14
CA VAL A 229 14.76 -2.48 4.19
C VAL A 229 15.68 -3.69 4.07
N THR A 230 15.22 -4.80 3.51
CA THR A 230 16.12 -5.92 3.20
C THR A 230 17.07 -5.60 2.04
N ALA A 231 18.23 -6.28 1.97
CA ALA A 231 19.25 -6.05 0.95
C ALA A 231 18.73 -6.26 -0.49
N GLU A 232 17.73 -7.11 -0.66
CA GLU A 232 17.15 -7.47 -1.96
C GLU A 232 15.94 -6.61 -2.33
N HIS A 233 15.49 -5.69 -1.45
CA HIS A 233 14.41 -4.75 -1.74
C HIS A 233 14.79 -3.87 -2.93
N THR A 234 13.92 -3.79 -3.94
CA THR A 234 14.19 -3.07 -5.19
C THR A 234 13.59 -1.67 -5.20
N TRP A 235 14.33 -0.72 -5.77
CA TRP A 235 13.96 0.68 -5.87
C TRP A 235 13.96 1.16 -7.32
N PRO A 236 12.97 1.98 -7.72
CA PRO A 236 13.05 2.75 -8.96
C PRO A 236 14.13 3.85 -8.85
N VAL A 237 15.08 3.86 -9.79
CA VAL A 237 16.18 4.84 -9.86
C VAL A 237 16.10 5.67 -11.14
N ARG A 238 16.21 7.01 -11.01
CA ARG A 238 16.33 7.96 -12.13
C ARG A 238 17.78 8.06 -12.60
N ARG A 239 18.00 7.89 -13.92
CA ARG A 239 19.28 8.21 -14.55
C ARG A 239 19.35 9.69 -14.97
N PRO A 240 20.52 10.34 -14.89
CA PRO A 240 20.71 11.73 -15.32
C PRO A 240 20.48 11.97 -16.83
N ALA A 241 20.57 10.94 -17.67
CA ALA A 241 20.38 11.03 -19.11
C ALA A 241 19.17 10.16 -19.53
N GLY A 242 18.10 10.83 -19.94
CA GLY A 242 16.77 10.25 -20.11
C GLY A 242 16.71 8.96 -20.92
N LYS A 243 15.97 7.99 -20.38
CA LYS A 243 14.88 7.24 -21.05
C LYS A 243 14.58 5.86 -20.48
N ASN A 244 15.21 5.40 -19.40
CA ASN A 244 14.72 4.23 -18.67
C ASN A 244 14.97 4.38 -17.17
N GLN A 245 13.90 4.26 -16.39
CA GLN A 245 14.01 3.97 -14.97
C GLN A 245 14.43 2.51 -14.84
N LEU A 246 15.36 2.24 -13.94
CA LEU A 246 15.80 0.88 -13.65
C LEU A 246 15.42 0.55 -12.22
N LEU A 247 14.98 -0.69 -12.02
CA LEU A 247 14.93 -1.26 -10.69
C LEU A 247 16.36 -1.63 -10.27
N ARG A 248 16.75 -1.21 -9.07
CA ARG A 248 17.99 -1.64 -8.43
C ARG A 248 17.70 -2.20 -7.06
N LYS A 249 18.38 -3.29 -6.71
CA LYS A 249 18.35 -3.81 -5.35
C LYS A 249 19.07 -2.87 -4.40
N THR A 250 18.69 -2.91 -3.13
CA THR A 250 19.35 -2.13 -2.07
C THR A 250 20.85 -2.42 -2.00
N SER A 251 21.23 -3.69 -2.15
CA SER A 251 22.64 -4.14 -2.20
C SER A 251 23.45 -3.59 -3.37
N GLU A 252 22.79 -3.12 -4.44
CA GLU A 252 23.40 -2.62 -5.68
C GLU A 252 23.37 -1.09 -5.79
N LEU A 253 22.75 -0.41 -4.81
CA LEU A 253 22.64 1.05 -4.80
C LEU A 253 23.99 1.71 -4.59
N LYS A 254 24.22 2.78 -5.35
CA LYS A 254 25.40 3.64 -5.22
C LYS A 254 25.00 4.99 -4.62
N PRO A 255 25.89 5.70 -3.91
CA PRO A 255 25.58 7.03 -3.37
C PRO A 255 25.16 8.07 -4.42
N SER A 256 25.52 7.85 -5.68
CA SER A 256 25.15 8.71 -6.82
C SER A 256 23.79 8.36 -7.44
N ASP A 257 23.13 7.28 -7.00
CA ASP A 257 21.83 6.88 -7.53
C ASP A 257 20.72 7.80 -7.00
N SER A 258 19.84 8.26 -7.89
CA SER A 258 18.71 9.11 -7.55
C SER A 258 17.44 8.26 -7.42
N LEU A 259 17.04 7.95 -6.19
CA LEU A 259 15.82 7.18 -5.93
C LEU A 259 14.56 7.98 -6.29
N VAL A 260 13.56 7.32 -6.87
CA VAL A 260 12.22 7.89 -7.00
C VAL A 260 11.49 7.71 -5.68
N ILE A 261 11.35 8.81 -4.93
CA ILE A 261 10.67 8.84 -3.63
C ILE A 261 9.23 9.35 -3.72
N ALA A 262 8.86 9.97 -4.85
CA ALA A 262 7.52 10.48 -5.12
C ALA A 262 7.31 10.61 -6.63
N ALA A 263 6.06 10.46 -7.09
CA ALA A 263 5.66 10.70 -8.47
C ALA A 263 4.23 11.26 -8.54
N HIS A 264 3.80 11.73 -9.71
CA HIS A 264 2.46 12.28 -9.91
C HIS A 264 1.39 11.20 -9.77
N CYS A 265 0.21 11.56 -9.25
CA CYS A 265 -0.98 10.72 -9.26
C CYS A 265 -2.06 11.46 -10.04
N SER A 266 -2.48 10.91 -11.18
CA SER A 266 -3.46 11.52 -12.09
C SER A 266 -4.91 11.16 -11.73
N GLU A 267 -5.12 10.04 -11.05
CA GLU A 267 -6.45 9.55 -10.67
C GLU A 267 -7.01 10.26 -9.43
N SER A 268 -8.29 10.65 -9.47
CA SER A 268 -9.00 11.28 -8.36
C SER A 268 -10.46 10.84 -8.31
N ILE A 269 -11.04 10.81 -7.11
CA ILE A 269 -12.43 10.40 -6.88
C ILE A 269 -13.28 11.46 -6.17
N SER A 270 -12.66 12.56 -5.71
CA SER A 270 -13.37 13.62 -4.98
C SER A 270 -14.17 14.53 -5.91
N SER A 271 -15.37 14.89 -5.47
CA SER A 271 -16.22 15.93 -6.06
C SER A 271 -15.95 17.33 -5.49
N LEU A 272 -14.94 17.49 -4.63
CA LEU A 272 -14.63 18.76 -3.99
C LEU A 272 -14.09 19.76 -5.01
N HIS A 273 -14.78 20.89 -5.16
CA HIS A 273 -14.39 21.95 -6.07
C HIS A 273 -13.14 22.69 -5.57
N GLU A 274 -12.35 23.27 -6.48
CA GLU A 274 -11.10 23.98 -6.17
C GLU A 274 -11.27 25.06 -5.09
N LYS A 275 -12.35 25.85 -5.19
CA LYS A 275 -12.72 26.88 -4.20
C LYS A 275 -12.87 26.26 -2.80
N ASP A 276 -13.58 25.15 -2.70
CA ASP A 276 -13.87 24.51 -1.41
C ASP A 276 -12.66 23.82 -0.82
N ALA A 277 -11.81 23.26 -1.68
CA ALA A 277 -10.55 22.69 -1.26
C ALA A 277 -9.62 23.76 -0.68
N ALA A 278 -9.58 24.96 -1.29
CA ALA A 278 -8.85 26.09 -0.73
C ALA A 278 -9.45 26.56 0.61
N ILE A 279 -10.78 26.69 0.73
CA ILE A 279 -11.42 27.05 1.99
C ILE A 279 -11.13 26.01 3.08
N LEU A 280 -11.19 24.71 2.74
CA LEU A 280 -10.89 23.63 3.66
C LEU A 280 -9.43 23.66 4.11
N GLY A 281 -8.49 23.96 3.22
CA GLY A 281 -7.08 24.12 3.56
C GLY A 281 -6.88 25.23 4.60
N TRP A 282 -7.50 26.41 4.41
CA TRP A 282 -7.53 27.48 5.41
C TRP A 282 -8.12 27.05 6.75
N ILE A 283 -9.23 26.29 6.74
CA ILE A 283 -9.85 25.79 7.98
C ILE A 283 -8.91 24.86 8.77
N ILE A 284 -8.11 24.03 8.09
CA ILE A 284 -7.24 23.02 8.74
C ILE A 284 -5.99 23.65 9.35
N THR A 285 -5.47 24.71 8.71
CA THR A 285 -4.25 25.39 9.15
C THR A 285 -4.55 26.44 10.21
N ASP A 286 -5.34 27.43 9.81
CA ASP A 286 -5.60 28.70 10.51
C ASP A 286 -7.05 28.82 10.98
N GLY A 287 -7.79 27.71 10.97
CA GLY A 287 -9.18 27.70 11.39
C GLY A 287 -9.47 26.66 12.46
N TRP A 288 -10.76 26.49 12.68
CA TRP A 288 -11.31 25.48 13.55
C TRP A 288 -12.60 24.95 12.98
N PHE A 289 -12.85 23.66 13.20
CA PHE A 289 -14.14 23.05 12.95
C PHE A 289 -14.50 22.07 14.06
N GLY A 290 -15.80 21.89 14.29
CA GLY A 290 -16.31 20.92 15.25
C GLY A 290 -17.83 20.82 15.21
N GLN A 291 -18.37 19.76 15.80
CA GLN A 291 -19.81 19.58 15.95
C GLN A 291 -20.30 20.18 17.28
N PRO A 292 -21.19 21.18 17.27
CA PRO A 292 -21.85 21.64 18.47
C PRO A 292 -22.89 20.61 18.94
N ARG A 293 -23.28 20.70 20.22
CA ARG A 293 -24.28 19.81 20.86
C ARG A 293 -25.64 19.70 20.15
N ARG A 294 -25.96 20.60 19.22
CA ARG A 294 -27.24 20.65 18.46
C ARG A 294 -27.13 20.12 17.02
N GLY A 295 -26.03 19.47 16.66
CA GLY A 295 -25.81 18.90 15.33
C GLY A 295 -25.28 19.89 14.29
N GLY A 296 -24.68 19.37 13.22
CA GLY A 296 -24.04 20.13 12.15
C GLY A 296 -22.57 20.47 12.43
N ILE A 297 -21.80 20.81 11.39
CA ILE A 297 -20.40 21.24 11.53
C ILE A 297 -20.38 22.77 11.60
N ARG A 298 -19.77 23.32 12.66
CA ARG A 298 -19.44 24.75 12.75
C ARG A 298 -17.97 24.91 12.38
N SER A 299 -17.66 25.89 11.54
CA SER A 299 -16.28 26.21 11.17
C SER A 299 -16.03 27.71 11.12
N HIS A 300 -14.79 28.10 11.38
CA HIS A 300 -14.29 29.46 11.18
C HIS A 300 -12.82 29.44 10.76
N ILE A 301 -12.37 30.55 10.18
CA ILE A 301 -10.97 30.81 9.79
C ILE A 301 -10.51 32.07 10.53
N ASP A 302 -9.33 32.03 11.13
CA ASP A 302 -8.69 33.13 11.84
C ASP A 302 -7.38 33.52 11.13
N GLN A 303 -7.24 34.77 10.69
CA GLN A 303 -6.01 35.25 10.02
C GLN A 303 -5.55 36.58 10.61
N SER A 304 -4.25 36.67 10.88
CA SER A 304 -3.61 37.90 11.39
C SER A 304 -2.60 38.51 10.42
N ASN A 305 -2.24 37.81 9.34
CA ASN A 305 -1.35 38.30 8.30
C ASN A 305 -2.11 39.20 7.30
N PRO A 306 -1.84 40.52 7.27
CA PRO A 306 -2.57 41.47 6.42
C PRO A 306 -2.52 41.14 4.93
N LYS A 307 -1.46 40.45 4.48
CA LYS A 307 -1.25 40.08 3.07
C LYS A 307 -2.40 39.23 2.50
N TYR A 308 -2.99 38.35 3.31
CA TYR A 308 -3.98 37.37 2.85
C TYR A 308 -5.43 37.76 3.16
N ILE A 309 -5.66 38.88 3.86
CA ILE A 309 -7.01 39.30 4.28
C ILE A 309 -7.90 39.61 3.06
N GLY A 310 -7.38 40.35 2.08
CA GLY A 310 -8.12 40.66 0.85
C GLY A 310 -8.46 39.42 0.03
N GLU A 311 -7.51 38.48 -0.05
CA GLU A 311 -7.70 37.20 -0.74
C GLU A 311 -8.76 36.34 -0.04
N LEU A 312 -8.73 36.25 1.29
CA LEU A 312 -9.73 35.53 2.08
C LEU A 312 -11.12 36.13 1.92
N ARG A 313 -11.27 37.46 1.92
CA ARG A 313 -12.58 38.10 1.68
C ARG A 313 -13.15 37.74 0.32
N TYR A 314 -12.32 37.73 -0.72
CA TYR A 314 -12.73 37.32 -2.06
C TYR A 314 -13.07 35.82 -2.13
N LEU A 315 -12.21 34.97 -1.58
CA LEU A 315 -12.41 33.52 -1.55
C LEU A 315 -13.69 33.13 -0.80
N LEU A 316 -13.99 33.80 0.30
CA LEU A 316 -15.12 33.49 1.17
C LEU A 316 -16.41 34.22 0.78
N GLU A 317 -16.41 35.04 -0.27
CA GLU A 317 -17.59 35.79 -0.68
C GLU A 317 -18.81 34.86 -0.88
N GLY A 318 -19.89 35.18 -0.15
CA GLY A 318 -21.13 34.39 -0.11
C GLY A 318 -21.13 33.16 0.81
N ASP A 319 -19.98 32.77 1.39
CA ASP A 319 -19.84 31.54 2.19
C ASP A 319 -19.78 31.79 3.72
N TYR A 320 -19.61 33.04 4.18
CA TYR A 320 -19.54 33.39 5.62
C TYR A 320 -20.76 34.19 6.13
N THR A 321 -21.06 34.08 7.42
CA THR A 321 -22.17 34.82 8.08
C THR A 321 -21.72 36.06 8.83
N SER A 322 -20.46 36.08 9.27
CA SER A 322 -19.90 37.23 10.00
C SER A 322 -18.39 37.28 9.85
N GLU A 323 -17.87 38.50 9.67
CA GLU A 323 -16.46 38.84 9.80
C GLU A 323 -16.30 39.65 11.10
N THR A 324 -15.41 39.23 11.98
CA THR A 324 -15.10 39.93 13.23
C THR A 324 -13.61 40.22 13.32
N VAL A 325 -13.26 41.41 13.80
CA VAL A 325 -11.86 41.83 13.97
C VAL A 325 -11.56 41.96 15.46
N THR A 326 -10.59 41.20 15.94
CA THR A 326 -10.05 41.32 17.29
C THR A 326 -8.77 42.11 17.23
N LYS A 327 -8.75 43.27 17.89
CA LYS A 327 -7.54 44.09 18.03
C LYS A 327 -6.61 43.49 19.10
N PRO A 328 -5.28 43.59 18.93
CA PRO A 328 -4.34 43.18 19.96
C PRO A 328 -4.58 43.99 21.23
N ASP A 329 -4.47 43.32 22.38
CA ASP A 329 -4.58 43.94 23.70
C ASP A 329 -3.18 43.98 24.34
N PRO A 330 -2.53 45.15 24.38
CA PRO A 330 -1.19 45.29 24.96
C PRO A 330 -1.11 44.92 26.44
N GLU A 331 -2.24 44.99 27.16
CA GLU A 331 -2.31 44.72 28.61
C GLU A 331 -2.48 43.23 28.90
N HIS A 332 -3.03 42.47 27.96
CA HIS A 332 -3.15 41.02 28.08
C HIS A 332 -1.84 40.34 27.67
N LEU A 333 -1.01 39.95 28.63
CA LEU A 333 0.24 39.24 28.36
C LEU A 333 0.00 37.74 28.18
N ALA A 334 0.54 37.16 27.12
CA ALA A 334 0.65 35.72 26.92
C ALA A 334 1.54 35.08 28.03
N PRO A 335 1.50 33.74 28.23
CA PRO A 335 2.27 33.06 29.28
C PRO A 335 3.79 33.29 29.23
N ASN A 336 4.31 33.78 28.11
CA ASN A 336 5.72 34.16 27.92
C ASN A 336 6.02 35.64 28.24
N GLY A 337 5.06 36.38 28.82
CA GLY A 337 5.19 37.79 29.21
C GLY A 337 5.14 38.78 28.04
N ARG A 338 4.80 38.33 26.81
CA ARG A 338 4.64 39.20 25.64
C ARG A 338 3.16 39.59 25.47
N PRO A 339 2.86 40.80 24.96
CA PRO A 339 1.49 41.17 24.57
C PRO A 339 0.82 40.10 23.70
N TRP A 340 -0.43 39.80 24.00
CA TRP A 340 -1.23 38.84 23.26
C TRP A 340 -1.74 39.49 21.98
N GLY A 341 -1.22 39.00 20.86
CA GLY A 341 -1.45 39.59 19.54
C GLY A 341 -0.51 40.76 19.26
N ILE A 342 0.09 40.76 18.07
CA ILE A 342 0.93 41.85 17.55
C ILE A 342 0.22 42.57 16.39
N ALA A 343 -0.88 41.99 15.91
CA ALA A 343 -1.66 42.46 14.77
C ALA A 343 -3.14 42.15 14.97
N ASP A 344 -3.99 42.84 14.21
CA ASP A 344 -5.42 42.55 14.13
C ASP A 344 -5.64 41.10 13.67
N CYS A 345 -6.51 40.38 14.37
CA CYS A 345 -6.93 39.04 14.00
C CYS A 345 -8.34 39.10 13.39
N TYR A 346 -8.46 38.68 12.14
CA TYR A 346 -9.72 38.61 11.40
C TYR A 346 -10.27 37.20 11.49
N ARG A 347 -11.53 37.08 11.93
CA ARG A 347 -12.25 35.82 12.00
C ARG A 347 -13.44 35.83 11.07
N TRP A 348 -13.51 34.85 10.17
CA TRP A 348 -14.69 34.58 9.34
C TRP A 348 -15.41 33.35 9.86
N SER A 349 -16.65 33.53 10.34
CA SER A 349 -17.52 32.40 10.69
C SER A 349 -18.27 31.94 9.47
N LEU A 350 -18.07 30.68 9.07
CA LEU A 350 -18.70 30.13 7.87
C LEU A 350 -20.19 29.86 8.11
N SER A 351 -20.98 30.05 7.05
CA SER A 351 -22.39 29.69 7.07
C SER A 351 -22.57 28.18 7.20
N ALA A 352 -23.64 27.75 7.87
CA ALA A 352 -23.93 26.32 8.00
C ALA A 352 -24.10 25.62 6.64
N ALA A 353 -24.56 26.36 5.62
CA ALA A 353 -24.68 25.85 4.25
C ALA A 353 -23.30 25.60 3.62
N ALA A 354 -22.38 26.56 3.73
CA ALA A 354 -21.01 26.42 3.24
C ALA A 354 -20.27 25.30 3.98
N SER A 355 -20.35 25.26 5.31
CA SER A 355 -19.74 24.18 6.11
C SER A 355 -20.26 22.81 5.65
N ARG A 356 -21.57 22.58 5.59
CA ARG A 356 -22.11 21.30 5.12
C ARG A 356 -21.62 20.94 3.72
N ARG A 357 -21.74 21.86 2.77
CA ARG A 357 -21.31 21.66 1.38
C ARG A 357 -19.83 21.23 1.29
N ILE A 358 -18.94 21.91 2.00
CA ILE A 358 -17.50 21.62 1.98
C ILE A 358 -17.20 20.28 2.67
N PHE A 359 -17.69 20.08 3.89
CA PHE A 359 -17.38 18.89 4.69
C PHE A 359 -18.06 17.64 4.16
N ASP A 360 -19.27 17.72 3.62
CA ASP A 360 -19.96 16.60 2.99
C ASP A 360 -19.28 16.21 1.67
N ALA A 361 -18.87 17.19 0.84
CA ALA A 361 -18.13 16.92 -0.41
C ALA A 361 -16.71 16.39 -0.17
N ALA A 362 -16.05 16.81 0.91
CA ALA A 362 -14.78 16.24 1.37
C ALA A 362 -14.98 14.91 2.13
N GLY A 363 -16.22 14.63 2.55
CA GLY A 363 -16.62 13.58 3.48
C GLY A 363 -15.93 13.65 4.86
N VAL A 364 -15.33 14.78 5.24
CA VAL A 364 -14.60 14.94 6.49
C VAL A 364 -15.59 15.21 7.62
N ARG A 365 -15.56 14.38 8.67
CA ARG A 365 -16.36 14.57 9.89
C ARG A 365 -15.49 14.94 11.07
N GLU A 366 -14.27 14.42 11.11
CA GLU A 366 -13.28 14.67 12.16
C GLU A 366 -11.87 14.82 11.59
N LYS A 367 -10.93 15.25 12.42
CA LYS A 367 -9.53 15.46 11.99
C LYS A 367 -8.88 14.17 11.49
N ALA A 368 -9.30 13.00 11.98
CA ALA A 368 -8.80 11.70 11.56
C ALA A 368 -9.13 11.37 10.08
N ASP A 369 -10.15 12.03 9.50
CA ASP A 369 -10.49 11.86 8.08
C ASP A 369 -9.56 12.61 7.13
N LEU A 370 -8.85 13.65 7.60
CA LEU A 370 -8.08 14.56 6.75
C LEU A 370 -7.01 13.87 5.89
N PRO A 371 -6.24 12.88 6.39
CA PRO A 371 -5.19 12.24 5.60
C PRO A 371 -5.69 11.61 4.30
N ARG A 372 -6.94 11.11 4.28
CA ARG A 372 -7.50 10.46 3.09
C ARG A 372 -7.69 11.42 1.92
N LEU A 373 -7.89 12.72 2.19
CA LEU A 373 -8.09 13.74 1.15
C LEU A 373 -6.89 13.83 0.19
N ALA A 374 -5.68 13.58 0.69
CA ALA A 374 -4.47 13.57 -0.14
C ALA A 374 -4.58 12.55 -1.30
N CYS A 375 -5.38 11.50 -1.12
CA CYS A 375 -5.57 10.39 -2.05
C CYS A 375 -6.83 10.52 -2.93
N GLU A 376 -7.73 11.45 -2.61
CA GLU A 376 -9.04 11.57 -3.25
C GLU A 376 -9.16 12.83 -4.12
N LEU A 377 -8.51 13.93 -3.72
CA LEU A 377 -8.62 15.21 -4.40
C LEU A 377 -8.08 15.17 -5.83
N THR A 378 -8.80 15.86 -6.72
CA THR A 378 -8.33 16.18 -8.07
C THR A 378 -7.01 16.95 -8.01
N PRO A 379 -6.15 16.88 -9.04
CA PRO A 379 -4.90 17.64 -9.06
C PRO A 379 -5.09 19.14 -8.81
N ARG A 380 -6.15 19.72 -9.38
CA ARG A 380 -6.46 21.15 -9.21
C ARG A 380 -6.95 21.47 -7.79
N ALA A 381 -7.84 20.65 -7.24
CA ALA A 381 -8.32 20.83 -5.86
C ALA A 381 -7.18 20.64 -4.84
N ARG A 382 -6.29 19.67 -5.06
CA ARG A 382 -5.10 19.44 -4.23
C ARG A 382 -4.14 20.63 -4.28
N ALA A 383 -3.91 21.20 -5.47
CA ALA A 383 -3.09 22.39 -5.63
C ALA A 383 -3.69 23.60 -4.91
N ALA A 384 -5.00 23.84 -5.05
CA ALA A 384 -5.70 24.93 -4.37
C ALA A 384 -5.68 24.79 -2.84
N MET A 385 -5.89 23.57 -2.35
CA MET A 385 -5.79 23.27 -0.92
C MET A 385 -4.36 23.49 -0.40
N LEU A 386 -3.34 22.93 -1.08
CA LEU A 386 -1.95 23.10 -0.68
C LEU A 386 -1.51 24.58 -0.68
N ASP A 387 -1.91 25.35 -1.70
CA ASP A 387 -1.63 26.78 -1.77
C ASP A 387 -2.22 27.54 -0.58
N SER A 388 -3.50 27.28 -0.23
CA SER A 388 -4.12 27.89 0.95
C SER A 388 -3.41 27.49 2.25
N MET A 389 -3.00 26.23 2.39
CA MET A 389 -2.25 25.75 3.55
C MET A 389 -0.89 26.45 3.66
N LEU A 390 -0.17 26.61 2.54
CA LEU A 390 1.12 27.31 2.50
C LEU A 390 0.97 28.80 2.83
N LYS A 391 -0.10 29.45 2.40
CA LYS A 391 -0.36 30.86 2.74
C LYS A 391 -0.69 31.05 4.22
N ALA A 392 -1.37 30.08 4.82
CA ALA A 392 -1.72 30.09 6.23
C ALA A 392 -0.51 29.89 7.15
N ASP A 393 0.15 28.74 7.02
CA ASP A 393 1.11 28.23 8.02
C ASP A 393 2.50 27.95 7.40
N GLY A 394 2.65 28.21 6.10
CA GLY A 394 3.89 28.07 5.37
C GLY A 394 4.82 29.27 5.53
N HIS A 395 6.08 29.01 5.84
CA HIS A 395 7.14 30.00 5.80
C HIS A 395 8.05 29.78 4.58
N GLU A 396 7.97 30.67 3.60
CA GLU A 396 8.82 30.62 2.42
C GLU A 396 10.28 30.98 2.77
N ILE A 397 11.20 30.07 2.46
CA ILE A 397 12.63 30.28 2.62
C ILE A 397 13.18 31.00 1.37
N ARG A 398 13.70 32.23 1.56
CA ARG A 398 14.54 32.94 0.58
C ARG A 398 13.89 33.15 -0.82
N GLY A 399 12.56 33.20 -0.93
CA GLY A 399 11.85 33.57 -2.17
C GLY A 399 12.05 32.63 -3.36
N GLY A 400 12.49 31.39 -3.09
CA GLY A 400 12.83 30.40 -4.12
C GLY A 400 11.80 29.27 -4.24
N GLY A 401 10.57 29.44 -3.76
CA GLY A 401 9.55 28.39 -3.80
C GLY A 401 9.79 27.21 -2.84
N THR A 402 10.71 27.34 -1.89
CA THR A 402 10.93 26.36 -0.81
C THR A 402 10.18 26.78 0.43
N TRP A 403 9.33 25.91 0.97
CA TRP A 403 8.46 26.23 2.10
C TRP A 403 8.82 25.38 3.33
N ARG A 404 8.67 25.96 4.52
CA ARG A 404 8.66 25.24 5.80
C ARG A 404 7.26 25.22 6.36
N PHE A 405 6.84 24.04 6.79
CA PHE A 405 5.60 23.83 7.53
C PHE A 405 5.95 23.40 8.95
N GLY A 406 5.31 23.98 9.96
CA GLY A 406 5.61 23.68 11.36
C GLY A 406 4.35 23.56 12.20
N LYS A 407 3.84 22.35 12.39
CA LYS A 407 2.75 22.08 13.34
C LYS A 407 3.32 21.41 14.60
N ARG A 408 2.87 21.87 15.76
CA ARG A 408 3.07 21.15 17.03
C ARG A 408 2.22 19.88 16.95
N ASN A 409 2.82 18.70 17.10
CA ASN A 409 2.07 17.43 17.12
C ASN A 409 0.97 17.51 18.19
N GLN A 410 -0.28 17.66 17.74
CA GLN A 410 -1.46 17.44 18.56
C GLN A 410 -1.73 15.94 18.43
N GLN A 411 -1.11 15.15 19.32
CA GLN A 411 -1.51 13.75 19.53
C GLN A 411 -2.91 13.72 20.12
#